data_AF-A0A519QZZ5-F1
#
_entry.id   AF-A0A519QZZ5-F1
#
_cell.length_a   1.000
_cell.length_b   1.000
_cell.length_c   1.000
_cell.angle_alpha   90.00
_cell.angle_beta   90.00
_cell.angle_gamma   90.00
#
_symmetry.space_group_name_H-M   'P 1'
#
loop_
_entity.id
_entity.type
_entity.pdbx_description
1 polymer ?
#
loop_
_entity_poly.entity_id
_entity_poly.type
_entity_poly.pdbx_seq_one_letter_code
_entity_poly.pdbx_strand_id
1 'polypeptide(L)'
;MPKSAAQLVTKAVVRRDANPGGKFLDKAFAFAFKGLVYAQIWEDPVVDMAALQIQPDSRIVTIASGSCNALSYLTADPAQITAVDLNAAHLALGRLKIAAVRHLPDYEALRRFCAEADDPANLAAYREHLAPHLDARTRRYWEGRDLAGRKRIGGFSQGIYKRGLLGNFIGLAHFLAKLYKIDPRTILEAETIEDQRRVFDEKFAPIFDRRFVRWLTDRPASLFGLGIPPAQYTALAGDDRMADVLRKRLEKLACHFPVNDNYFAWQAFGRGYGRGPGDPLPPYLKPENYDLMRDRIDRLDVRQANFAEHLAAQPEASLDRYILLDAQDWMDDAQLTGLWREITRTARPGARVLFRTAAEPSLLPGRVPDAVLSLWHYAEAESREATKADRSSIYGGVHLYVLR
;
A
#
# COMPACT_ATOMS: atom_id res chain seq x y z
N MET A 1 -20.32 -15.55 -17.72
CA MET A 1 -18.94 -15.16 -18.13
C MET A 1 -18.27 -14.42 -16.99
N PRO A 2 -17.04 -14.77 -16.58
CA PRO A 2 -16.32 -13.99 -15.58
C PRO A 2 -16.10 -12.57 -16.09
N LYS A 3 -16.48 -11.56 -15.29
CA LYS A 3 -16.31 -10.15 -15.64
C LYS A 3 -14.81 -9.85 -15.84
N SER A 4 -14.48 -9.02 -16.82
CA SER A 4 -13.08 -8.64 -17.04
C SER A 4 -12.57 -7.80 -15.86
N ALA A 5 -11.27 -7.88 -15.55
CA ALA A 5 -10.65 -7.09 -14.48
C ALA A 5 -10.97 -5.58 -14.58
N ALA A 6 -11.04 -5.06 -15.81
CA ALA A 6 -11.40 -3.67 -16.08
C ALA A 6 -12.85 -3.34 -15.67
N GLN A 7 -13.79 -4.26 -15.85
CA GLN A 7 -15.18 -4.09 -15.43
C GLN A 7 -15.31 -4.11 -13.90
N LEU A 8 -14.51 -4.93 -13.22
CA LEU A 8 -14.49 -5.01 -11.75
C LEU A 8 -13.96 -3.71 -11.12
N VAL A 9 -12.82 -3.20 -11.59
CA VAL A 9 -12.25 -1.92 -11.11
C VAL A 9 -13.19 -0.76 -11.40
N THR A 10 -13.75 -0.68 -12.61
CA THR A 10 -14.68 0.41 -12.97
C THR A 10 -15.92 0.41 -12.08
N LYS A 11 -16.52 -0.77 -11.82
CA LYS A 11 -17.68 -0.88 -10.93
C LYS A 11 -17.36 -0.51 -9.48
N ALA A 12 -16.14 -0.79 -9.03
CA ALA A 12 -15.71 -0.48 -7.67
C ALA A 12 -15.40 1.01 -7.45
N VAL A 13 -14.83 1.68 -8.47
CA VAL A 13 -14.33 3.06 -8.36
C VAL A 13 -15.36 4.11 -8.80
N VAL A 14 -16.17 3.82 -9.83
CA VAL A 14 -17.05 4.84 -10.41
C VAL A 14 -18.28 5.01 -9.53
N ARG A 15 -18.35 6.15 -8.84
CA ARG A 15 -19.46 6.49 -7.97
C ARG A 15 -20.71 6.81 -8.79
N ARG A 16 -21.85 6.25 -8.37
CA ARG A 16 -23.14 6.40 -9.06
C ARG A 16 -23.65 7.84 -9.00
N ASP A 17 -23.42 8.52 -7.88
CA ASP A 17 -23.99 9.83 -7.58
C ASP A 17 -23.05 11.00 -7.93
N ALA A 18 -21.87 10.72 -8.50
CA ALA A 18 -20.95 11.77 -8.93
C ALA A 18 -21.49 12.55 -10.15
N ASN A 19 -21.16 13.85 -10.20
CA ASN A 19 -21.45 14.70 -11.35
C ASN A 19 -20.64 14.26 -12.61
N PRO A 20 -20.97 14.73 -13.82
CA PRO A 20 -20.30 14.28 -15.05
C PRO A 20 -18.77 14.46 -15.05
N GLY A 21 -18.27 15.56 -14.47
CA GLY A 21 -16.84 15.81 -14.31
C GLY A 21 -16.16 14.83 -13.36
N GLY A 22 -16.78 14.53 -12.22
CA GLY A 22 -16.32 13.54 -11.25
C GLY A 22 -16.30 12.13 -11.83
N LYS A 23 -17.34 11.73 -12.56
CA LYS A 23 -17.39 10.42 -13.25
C LYS A 23 -16.30 10.27 -14.31
N PHE A 24 -15.92 11.35 -14.99
CA PHE A 24 -14.81 11.33 -15.95
C PHE A 24 -13.47 11.09 -15.23
N LEU A 25 -13.23 11.79 -14.11
CA LEU A 25 -12.04 11.60 -13.28
C LEU A 25 -11.97 10.19 -12.69
N ASP A 26 -13.09 9.66 -12.19
CA ASP A 26 -13.19 8.29 -11.64
C ASP A 26 -12.86 7.24 -12.73
N LYS A 27 -13.31 7.45 -13.98
CA LYS A 27 -12.98 6.57 -15.11
C LYS A 27 -11.51 6.68 -15.54
N ALA A 28 -10.95 7.90 -15.57
CA ALA A 28 -9.54 8.11 -15.87
C ALA A 28 -8.65 7.44 -14.81
N PHE A 29 -9.04 7.53 -13.55
CA PHE A 29 -8.40 6.84 -12.43
C PHE A 29 -8.52 5.31 -12.57
N ALA A 30 -9.71 4.78 -12.82
CA ALA A 30 -9.92 3.35 -13.07
C ALA A 30 -9.07 2.83 -14.24
N PHE A 31 -8.81 3.66 -15.25
CA PHE A 31 -7.89 3.35 -16.33
C PHE A 31 -6.42 3.32 -15.88
N ALA A 32 -5.97 4.31 -15.10
CA ALA A 32 -4.63 4.32 -14.50
C ALA A 32 -4.39 3.10 -13.59
N PHE A 33 -5.44 2.64 -12.89
CA PHE A 33 -5.44 1.46 -12.02
C PHE A 33 -5.36 0.12 -12.76
N LYS A 34 -5.38 0.11 -14.10
CA LYS A 34 -5.10 -1.12 -14.89
C LYS A 34 -3.62 -1.48 -14.86
N GLY A 35 -2.74 -0.52 -14.58
CA GLY A 35 -1.30 -0.70 -14.49
C GLY A 35 -0.82 -1.09 -13.10
N LEU A 36 0.51 -1.18 -12.94
CA LEU A 36 1.12 -1.23 -11.63
C LEU A 36 0.95 0.16 -10.98
N VAL A 37 0.15 0.25 -9.92
CA VAL A 37 -0.02 1.52 -9.19
C VAL A 37 1.14 1.69 -8.22
N TYR A 38 1.34 0.68 -7.38
CA TYR A 38 2.37 0.66 -6.35
C TYR A 38 3.28 -0.55 -6.51
N ALA A 39 4.60 -0.33 -6.48
CA ALA A 39 5.60 -1.42 -6.37
C ALA A 39 5.82 -1.86 -4.90
N GLN A 40 5.51 -0.95 -3.98
CA GLN A 40 5.49 -1.13 -2.54
C GLN A 40 4.20 -0.50 -1.98
N ILE A 41 3.58 -1.18 -1.03
CA ILE A 41 2.45 -0.69 -0.23
C ILE A 41 2.90 0.37 0.78
N TRP A 42 2.06 1.33 1.12
CA TRP A 42 2.38 2.49 1.97
C TRP A 42 1.60 2.47 3.28
N GLU A 43 1.52 1.29 3.88
CA GLU A 43 0.81 1.02 5.13
C GLU A 43 1.75 0.21 6.00
N ASP A 44 2.00 0.65 7.23
CA ASP A 44 2.99 0.00 8.09
C ASP A 44 2.50 -1.36 8.61
N PRO A 45 3.07 -2.50 8.16
CA PRO A 45 2.63 -3.81 8.60
C PRO A 45 2.94 -4.07 10.08
N VAL A 46 3.93 -3.38 10.67
CA VAL A 46 4.25 -3.55 12.10
C VAL A 46 3.13 -2.99 12.96
N VAL A 47 2.62 -1.81 12.58
CA VAL A 47 1.45 -1.21 13.22
C VAL A 47 0.21 -2.08 13.00
N ASP A 48 0.03 -2.60 11.80
CA ASP A 48 -1.10 -3.49 11.48
C ASP A 48 -1.09 -4.73 12.38
N MET A 49 0.03 -5.44 12.46
CA MET A 49 0.18 -6.65 13.27
C MET A 49 -0.08 -6.38 14.76
N ALA A 50 0.40 -5.24 15.29
CA ALA A 50 0.17 -4.85 16.67
C ALA A 50 -1.31 -4.55 16.95
N ALA A 51 -1.94 -3.71 16.12
CA ALA A 51 -3.34 -3.32 16.28
C ALA A 51 -4.31 -4.51 16.10
N LEU A 52 -3.99 -5.39 15.14
CA LEU A 52 -4.75 -6.60 14.84
C LEU A 52 -4.46 -7.73 15.83
N GLN A 53 -3.41 -7.66 16.65
CA GLN A 53 -3.05 -8.75 17.55
C GLN A 53 -3.05 -10.10 16.80
N ILE A 54 -2.26 -10.19 15.73
CA ILE A 54 -2.19 -11.43 14.93
C ILE A 54 -1.62 -12.55 15.79
N GLN A 55 -2.32 -13.69 15.80
CA GLN A 55 -2.01 -14.88 16.59
C GLN A 55 -1.85 -16.11 15.69
N PRO A 56 -1.28 -17.22 16.20
CA PRO A 56 -1.08 -18.44 15.42
C PRO A 56 -2.34 -19.05 14.79
N ASP A 57 -3.52 -18.80 15.37
CA ASP A 57 -4.80 -19.28 14.85
C ASP A 57 -5.53 -18.26 13.96
N SER A 58 -4.94 -17.08 13.73
CA SER A 58 -5.56 -15.99 12.98
C SER A 58 -5.75 -16.34 11.50
N ARG A 59 -6.94 -16.01 11.00
CA ARG A 59 -7.36 -16.21 9.60
C ARG A 59 -7.65 -14.85 8.99
N ILE A 60 -6.68 -14.40 8.20
CA ILE A 60 -6.58 -13.02 7.74
C ILE A 60 -7.15 -12.90 6.33
N VAL A 61 -7.97 -11.87 6.11
CA VAL A 61 -8.32 -11.39 4.76
C VAL A 61 -7.81 -9.95 4.60
N THR A 62 -7.00 -9.72 3.58
CA THR A 62 -6.39 -8.42 3.31
C THR A 62 -6.49 -8.05 1.84
N ILE A 63 -6.47 -6.76 1.52
CA ILE A 63 -6.21 -6.33 0.15
C ILE A 63 -4.73 -6.61 -0.19
N ALA A 64 -4.46 -7.15 -1.38
CA ALA A 64 -3.11 -7.56 -1.75
C ALA A 64 -2.17 -6.37 -1.95
N SER A 65 -2.50 -5.41 -2.83
CA SER A 65 -1.72 -4.21 -3.12
C SER A 65 -0.20 -4.47 -3.29
N GLY A 66 0.13 -5.45 -4.15
CA GLY A 66 1.51 -5.89 -4.38
C GLY A 66 2.11 -6.78 -3.28
N SER A 67 1.28 -7.19 -2.33
CA SER A 67 1.44 -8.22 -1.29
C SER A 67 2.53 -7.98 -0.24
N CYS A 68 3.17 -6.81 -0.18
CA CYS A 68 4.21 -6.55 0.84
C CYS A 68 3.69 -6.73 2.27
N ASN A 69 2.52 -6.20 2.61
CA ASN A 69 1.95 -6.36 3.95
C ASN A 69 1.48 -7.79 4.20
N ALA A 70 0.79 -8.40 3.23
CA ALA A 70 0.39 -9.80 3.31
C ALA A 70 1.59 -10.75 3.55
N LEU A 71 2.73 -10.49 2.88
CA LEU A 71 3.97 -11.22 3.14
C LEU A 71 4.51 -10.91 4.53
N SER A 72 4.48 -9.65 4.96
CA SER A 72 4.97 -9.24 6.27
C SER A 72 4.15 -9.83 7.42
N TYR A 73 2.85 -10.03 7.26
CA TYR A 73 2.01 -10.66 8.28
C TYR A 73 2.39 -12.11 8.57
N LEU A 74 3.06 -12.81 7.64
CA LEU A 74 3.55 -14.18 7.88
C LEU A 74 4.59 -14.24 9.01
N THR A 75 5.28 -13.13 9.31
CA THR A 75 6.25 -13.09 10.41
C THR A 75 5.56 -13.20 11.78
N ALA A 76 4.27 -12.81 11.89
CA ALA A 76 3.44 -12.98 13.08
C ALA A 76 2.77 -14.38 13.19
N ASP A 77 3.21 -15.36 12.40
CA ASP A 77 2.80 -16.77 12.44
C ASP A 77 1.30 -17.08 12.23
N PRO A 78 0.51 -16.34 11.42
CA PRO A 78 -0.91 -16.63 11.27
C PRO A 78 -1.16 -18.03 10.69
N ALA A 79 -2.35 -18.57 10.96
CA ALA A 79 -2.79 -19.84 10.37
C ALA A 79 -2.95 -19.72 8.86
N GLN A 80 -3.51 -18.60 8.39
CA GLN A 80 -3.79 -18.38 6.98
C GLN A 80 -3.92 -16.89 6.64
N ILE A 81 -3.47 -16.51 5.45
CA ILE A 81 -3.72 -15.20 4.85
C ILE A 81 -4.34 -15.39 3.47
N THR A 82 -5.47 -14.75 3.22
CA THR A 82 -6.04 -14.59 1.89
C THR A 82 -5.94 -13.13 1.46
N ALA A 83 -5.08 -12.86 0.48
CA ALA A 83 -4.89 -11.55 -0.10
C ALA A 83 -5.72 -11.41 -1.39
N VAL A 84 -6.72 -10.53 -1.38
CA VAL A 84 -7.61 -10.28 -2.53
C VAL A 84 -7.27 -8.95 -3.20
N ASP A 85 -7.37 -8.88 -4.53
CA ASP A 85 -7.23 -7.62 -5.25
C ASP A 85 -8.03 -7.63 -6.55
N LEU A 86 -8.47 -6.46 -6.98
CA LEU A 86 -9.09 -6.26 -8.30
C LEU A 86 -8.02 -6.08 -9.39
N ASN A 87 -6.87 -5.51 -9.03
CA ASN A 87 -5.79 -5.18 -9.94
C ASN A 87 -4.90 -6.39 -10.25
N ALA A 88 -4.98 -6.87 -11.49
CA ALA A 88 -4.17 -7.99 -11.96
C ALA A 88 -2.65 -7.71 -11.91
N ALA A 89 -2.22 -6.46 -12.03
CA ALA A 89 -0.80 -6.10 -11.91
C ALA A 89 -0.28 -6.29 -10.49
N HIS A 90 -1.07 -5.91 -9.47
CA HIS A 90 -0.73 -6.13 -8.06
C HIS A 90 -0.63 -7.61 -7.74
N LEU A 91 -1.56 -8.42 -8.25
CA LEU A 91 -1.54 -9.87 -8.07
C LEU A 91 -0.35 -10.52 -8.77
N ALA A 92 0.00 -10.06 -9.98
CA ALA A 92 1.19 -10.54 -10.69
C ALA A 92 2.49 -10.20 -9.93
N LEU A 93 2.55 -9.05 -9.26
CA LEU A 93 3.66 -8.69 -8.37
C LEU A 93 3.68 -9.53 -7.10
N GLY A 94 2.53 -9.73 -6.46
CA GLY A 94 2.42 -10.58 -5.28
C GLY A 94 2.87 -12.01 -5.56
N ARG A 95 2.38 -12.62 -6.64
CA ARG A 95 2.78 -13.98 -7.04
C ARG A 95 4.27 -14.07 -7.40
N LEU A 96 4.84 -13.04 -8.02
CA LEU A 96 6.28 -12.99 -8.30
C LEU A 96 7.11 -12.94 -7.00
N LYS A 97 6.69 -12.15 -6.01
CA LYS A 97 7.37 -12.08 -4.70
C LYS A 97 7.22 -13.39 -3.92
N ILE A 98 6.06 -14.03 -3.97
CA ILE A 98 5.83 -15.36 -3.38
C ILE A 98 6.77 -16.40 -4.01
N ALA A 99 6.86 -16.42 -5.34
CA ALA A 99 7.80 -17.28 -6.05
C ALA A 99 9.25 -16.97 -5.68
N ALA A 100 9.60 -15.69 -5.50
CA ALA A 100 10.94 -15.26 -5.10
C ALA A 100 11.33 -15.81 -3.73
N VAL A 101 10.45 -15.69 -2.72
CA VAL A 101 10.67 -16.26 -1.38
C VAL A 101 10.84 -17.78 -1.45
N ARG A 102 10.06 -18.45 -2.29
CA ARG A 102 10.03 -19.91 -2.37
C ARG A 102 11.21 -20.52 -3.12
N HIS A 103 11.61 -19.90 -4.23
CA HIS A 103 12.44 -20.56 -5.25
C HIS A 103 13.80 -19.92 -5.47
N LEU A 104 14.06 -18.71 -4.96
CA LEU A 104 15.42 -18.17 -5.00
C LEU A 104 16.33 -18.97 -4.04
N PRO A 105 17.61 -19.15 -4.42
CA PRO A 105 18.50 -20.10 -3.74
C PRO A 105 18.86 -19.68 -2.32
N ASP A 106 18.95 -18.38 -2.06
CA ASP A 106 19.41 -17.83 -0.77
C ASP A 106 18.79 -16.44 -0.50
N TYR A 107 19.10 -15.91 0.69
CA TYR A 107 18.65 -14.58 1.12
C TYR A 107 19.19 -13.47 0.23
N GLU A 108 20.46 -13.55 -0.22
CA GLU A 108 21.07 -12.51 -1.05
C GLU A 108 20.39 -12.41 -2.42
N ALA A 109 20.03 -13.53 -3.03
CA ALA A 109 19.25 -13.56 -4.25
C ALA A 109 17.86 -12.95 -4.04
N LEU A 110 17.20 -13.25 -2.91
CA LEU A 110 15.91 -12.64 -2.54
C LEU A 110 16.04 -11.13 -2.35
N ARG A 111 17.07 -10.67 -1.63
CA ARG A 111 17.34 -9.27 -1.35
C ARG A 111 17.67 -8.50 -2.64
N ARG A 112 18.57 -9.02 -3.48
CA ARG A 112 18.89 -8.45 -4.79
C ARG A 112 17.65 -8.34 -5.69
N PHE A 113 16.81 -9.38 -5.70
CA PHE A 113 15.62 -9.41 -6.56
C PHE A 113 14.51 -8.49 -6.03
N CYS A 114 14.18 -8.57 -4.74
CA CYS A 114 13.05 -7.85 -4.17
C CYS A 114 13.41 -6.50 -3.57
N ALA A 115 14.53 -6.33 -2.87
CA ALA A 115 14.89 -5.06 -2.24
C ALA A 115 15.60 -4.13 -3.22
N GLU A 116 16.72 -4.56 -3.79
CA GLU A 116 17.52 -3.72 -4.70
C GLU A 116 16.81 -3.53 -6.03
N ALA A 117 16.36 -4.65 -6.62
CA ALA A 117 15.53 -4.72 -7.82
C ALA A 117 16.05 -3.90 -9.01
N ASP A 118 17.37 -3.71 -9.09
CA ASP A 118 18.05 -2.95 -10.15
C ASP A 118 19.30 -3.61 -10.71
N ASP A 119 19.40 -4.95 -10.59
CA ASP A 119 20.52 -5.75 -11.08
C ASP A 119 20.15 -6.57 -12.34
N PRO A 120 20.93 -6.52 -13.44
CA PRO A 120 20.75 -7.37 -14.62
C PRO A 120 20.65 -8.88 -14.34
N ALA A 121 21.35 -9.38 -13.31
CA ALA A 121 21.29 -10.77 -12.88
C ALA A 121 19.88 -11.21 -12.46
N ASN A 122 19.01 -10.28 -12.06
CA ASN A 122 17.62 -10.57 -11.74
C ASN A 122 16.84 -11.13 -12.95
N LEU A 123 17.26 -10.85 -14.19
CA LEU A 123 16.62 -11.42 -15.37
C LEU A 123 17.02 -12.88 -15.62
N ALA A 124 18.24 -13.28 -15.23
CA ALA A 124 18.65 -14.68 -15.23
C ALA A 124 17.91 -15.42 -14.10
N ALA A 125 17.95 -14.88 -12.88
CA ALA A 125 17.24 -15.43 -11.73
C ALA A 125 15.73 -15.61 -11.99
N TYR A 126 15.08 -14.64 -12.62
CA TYR A 126 13.69 -14.78 -13.04
C TYR A 126 13.48 -15.97 -14.00
N ARG A 127 14.33 -16.12 -15.02
CA ARG A 127 14.18 -17.17 -16.03
C ARG A 127 14.44 -18.56 -15.47
N GLU A 128 15.44 -18.69 -14.62
CA GLU A 128 15.93 -19.96 -14.08
C GLU A 128 15.11 -20.42 -12.88
N HIS A 129 14.78 -19.52 -11.95
CA HIS A 129 14.18 -19.89 -10.67
C HIS A 129 12.71 -19.49 -10.51
N LEU A 130 12.19 -18.51 -11.25
CA LEU A 130 10.83 -17.98 -10.98
C LEU A 130 9.84 -18.36 -12.07
N ALA A 131 10.13 -18.03 -13.33
CA ALA A 131 9.27 -18.22 -14.48
C ALA A 131 8.71 -19.65 -14.64
N PRO A 132 9.46 -20.74 -14.33
CA PRO A 132 8.92 -22.11 -14.38
C PRO A 132 7.79 -22.37 -13.38
N HIS A 133 7.71 -21.61 -12.28
CA HIS A 133 6.75 -21.81 -11.20
C HIS A 133 5.59 -20.79 -11.21
N LEU A 134 5.62 -19.82 -12.15
CA LEU A 134 4.57 -18.83 -12.28
C LEU A 134 3.41 -19.35 -13.14
N ASP A 135 2.18 -19.04 -12.74
CA ASP A 135 1.01 -19.29 -13.56
C ASP A 135 1.07 -18.50 -14.88
N ALA A 136 0.36 -19.00 -15.90
CA ALA A 136 0.38 -18.44 -17.25
C ALA A 136 -0.03 -16.95 -17.30
N ARG A 137 -0.95 -16.51 -16.43
CA ARG A 137 -1.40 -15.10 -16.41
C ARG A 137 -0.30 -14.20 -15.85
N THR A 138 0.33 -14.61 -14.75
CA THR A 138 1.44 -13.86 -14.14
C THR A 138 2.66 -13.79 -15.06
N ARG A 139 3.04 -14.91 -15.65
CA ARG A 139 4.14 -14.96 -16.62
C ARG A 139 3.88 -14.07 -17.84
N ARG A 140 2.67 -14.13 -18.41
CA ARG A 140 2.26 -13.26 -19.54
C ARG A 140 2.32 -11.77 -19.18
N TYR A 141 1.96 -11.40 -17.95
CA TYR A 141 2.07 -10.00 -17.52
C TYR A 141 3.53 -9.51 -17.54
N TRP A 142 4.43 -10.26 -16.91
CA TRP A 142 5.84 -9.90 -16.75
C TRP A 142 6.64 -9.99 -18.06
N GLU A 143 6.35 -10.97 -18.91
CA GLU A 143 6.97 -11.10 -20.23
C GLU A 143 6.34 -10.19 -21.29
N GLY A 144 5.13 -9.68 -21.01
CA GLY A 144 4.47 -8.68 -21.84
C GLY A 144 5.18 -7.33 -21.82
N ARG A 145 4.82 -6.47 -22.79
CA ARG A 145 5.47 -5.17 -23.00
C ARG A 145 4.78 -4.03 -22.24
N ASP A 146 5.57 -3.11 -21.69
CA ASP A 146 5.13 -1.81 -21.17
C ASP A 146 4.74 -0.86 -22.32
N LEU A 147 4.30 0.36 -21.99
CA LEU A 147 3.92 1.38 -22.99
C LEU A 147 5.07 1.81 -23.90
N ALA A 148 6.32 1.59 -23.48
CA ALA A 148 7.52 1.84 -24.27
C ALA A 148 8.00 0.59 -25.04
N GLY A 149 7.19 -0.46 -25.09
CA GLY A 149 7.52 -1.69 -25.81
C GLY A 149 8.53 -2.61 -25.11
N ARG A 150 8.97 -2.32 -23.88
CA ARG A 150 9.97 -3.12 -23.15
C ARG A 150 9.28 -4.18 -22.31
N LYS A 151 9.91 -5.36 -22.13
CA LYS A 151 9.34 -6.39 -21.23
C LYS A 151 9.24 -5.85 -19.81
N ARG A 152 8.10 -6.04 -19.14
CA ARG A 152 7.86 -5.52 -17.78
C ARG A 152 8.86 -6.07 -16.77
N ILE A 153 9.28 -7.33 -16.91
CA ILE A 153 10.28 -7.97 -16.03
C ILE A 153 11.62 -7.23 -16.01
N GLY A 154 11.96 -6.51 -17.09
CA GLY A 154 13.12 -5.61 -17.14
C GLY A 154 13.10 -4.49 -16.08
N GLY A 155 12.01 -4.33 -15.32
CA GLY A 155 11.97 -3.44 -14.17
C GLY A 155 12.84 -3.90 -13.02
N PHE A 156 12.99 -5.20 -12.83
CA PHE A 156 13.83 -5.76 -11.77
C PHE A 156 15.34 -5.66 -12.07
N SER A 157 15.72 -5.21 -13.27
CA SER A 157 17.10 -4.89 -13.61
C SER A 157 17.37 -3.38 -13.71
N GLN A 158 16.36 -2.54 -13.43
CA GLN A 158 16.46 -1.08 -13.58
C GLN A 158 15.87 -0.30 -12.39
N GLY A 159 15.34 -0.99 -11.38
CA GLY A 159 14.62 -0.42 -10.26
C GLY A 159 13.12 -0.43 -10.47
N ILE A 160 12.44 -1.49 -10.06
CA ILE A 160 10.96 -1.60 -10.16
C ILE A 160 10.25 -0.50 -9.35
N TYR A 161 10.87 -0.06 -8.24
CA TYR A 161 10.37 1.01 -7.37
C TYR A 161 10.33 2.40 -8.02
N LYS A 162 11.06 2.58 -9.12
CA LYS A 162 11.02 3.81 -9.93
C LYS A 162 9.86 3.80 -10.94
N ARG A 163 9.08 2.72 -11.00
CA ARG A 163 7.98 2.50 -11.96
C ARG A 163 6.62 2.49 -11.25
N GLY A 164 5.56 2.48 -12.06
CA GLY A 164 4.19 2.57 -11.57
C GLY A 164 3.76 4.01 -11.31
N LEU A 165 2.50 4.20 -10.94
CA LEU A 165 1.92 5.52 -10.75
C LEU A 165 2.68 6.33 -9.69
N LEU A 166 2.92 5.72 -8.53
CA LEU A 166 3.63 6.36 -7.42
C LEU A 166 5.13 6.53 -7.67
N GLY A 167 5.80 5.54 -8.26
CA GLY A 167 7.24 5.65 -8.59
C GLY A 167 7.54 6.77 -9.59
N ASN A 168 6.60 7.02 -10.52
CA ASN A 168 6.64 8.15 -11.44
C ASN A 168 6.38 9.49 -10.73
N PHE A 169 5.42 9.52 -9.80
CA PHE A 169 5.12 10.72 -9.00
C PHE A 169 6.30 11.13 -8.13
N ILE A 170 6.90 10.20 -7.38
CA ILE A 170 8.12 10.46 -6.59
C ILE A 170 9.26 10.90 -7.52
N GLY A 171 9.37 10.31 -8.72
CA GLY A 171 10.34 10.75 -9.73
C GLY A 171 10.15 12.21 -10.16
N LEU A 172 8.91 12.67 -10.35
CA LEU A 172 8.59 14.06 -10.66
C LEU A 172 8.90 14.98 -9.47
N ALA A 173 8.57 14.57 -8.24
CA ALA A 173 8.89 15.32 -7.03
C ALA A 173 10.42 15.50 -6.87
N HIS A 174 11.20 14.46 -7.14
CA HIS A 174 12.66 14.51 -7.17
C HIS A 174 13.19 15.46 -8.23
N PHE A 175 12.60 15.44 -9.43
CA PHE A 175 12.96 16.36 -10.51
C PHE A 175 12.70 17.81 -10.10
N LEU A 176 11.53 18.09 -9.48
CA LEU A 176 11.21 19.42 -8.96
C LEU A 176 12.17 19.85 -7.84
N ALA A 177 12.50 18.95 -6.90
CA ALA A 177 13.47 19.24 -5.85
C ALA A 177 14.84 19.63 -6.43
N LYS A 178 15.31 18.90 -7.45
CA LYS A 178 16.56 19.21 -8.16
C LYS A 178 16.52 20.56 -8.88
N LEU A 179 15.37 20.96 -9.45
CA LEU A 179 15.20 22.29 -10.03
C LEU A 179 15.39 23.41 -8.98
N TYR A 180 15.01 23.14 -7.74
CA TYR A 180 15.29 23.98 -6.57
C TYR A 180 16.65 23.71 -5.91
N LYS A 181 17.55 22.95 -6.56
CA LYS A 181 18.90 22.56 -6.08
C LYS A 181 18.91 21.77 -4.77
N ILE A 182 17.85 21.00 -4.54
CA ILE A 182 17.72 20.14 -3.36
C ILE A 182 17.89 18.69 -3.82
N ASP A 183 18.80 17.97 -3.17
CA ASP A 183 18.89 16.52 -3.29
C ASP A 183 18.04 15.87 -2.19
N PRO A 184 16.93 15.19 -2.53
CA PRO A 184 16.13 14.50 -1.55
C PRO A 184 16.90 13.49 -0.70
N ARG A 185 17.99 12.91 -1.23
CA ARG A 185 18.77 11.87 -0.56
C ARG A 185 19.52 12.34 0.67
N THR A 186 19.82 13.64 0.79
CA THR A 186 20.58 14.17 1.92
C THR A 186 19.90 13.90 3.27
N ILE A 187 18.58 13.75 3.31
CA ILE A 187 17.90 13.40 4.58
C ILE A 187 18.18 11.97 5.04
N LEU A 188 18.52 11.06 4.11
CA LEU A 188 18.86 9.67 4.44
C LEU A 188 20.27 9.53 5.00
N GLU A 189 21.09 10.58 4.90
CA GLU A 189 22.44 10.65 5.46
C GLU A 189 22.44 11.18 6.91
N ALA A 190 21.27 11.56 7.44
CA ALA A 190 21.14 12.08 8.79
C ALA A 190 21.31 10.96 9.82
N GLU A 191 22.11 11.20 10.85
CA GLU A 191 22.36 10.22 11.93
C GLU A 191 21.34 10.34 13.07
N THR A 192 20.74 11.52 13.23
CA THR A 192 19.81 11.86 14.33
C THR A 192 18.52 12.47 13.81
N ILE A 193 17.46 12.43 14.63
CA ILE A 193 16.19 13.09 14.31
C ILE A 193 16.38 14.62 14.25
N GLU A 194 17.28 15.17 15.06
CA GLU A 194 17.65 16.58 15.07
C GLU A 194 18.30 16.98 13.74
N ASP A 195 19.18 16.15 13.18
CA ASP A 195 19.74 16.36 11.83
C ASP A 195 18.68 16.26 10.74
N GLN A 196 17.79 15.26 10.84
CA GLN A 196 16.65 15.13 9.92
C GLN A 196 15.80 16.41 9.94
N ARG A 197 15.50 16.93 11.14
CA ARG A 197 14.73 18.15 11.37
C ARG A 197 15.42 19.36 10.73
N ARG A 198 16.70 19.54 11.00
CA ARG A 198 17.51 20.62 10.41
C ARG A 198 17.49 20.56 8.89
N VAL A 199 17.74 19.37 8.30
CA VAL A 199 17.71 19.17 6.85
C VAL A 199 16.31 19.46 6.28
N PHE A 200 15.25 19.03 6.95
CA PHE A 200 13.88 19.29 6.53
C PHE A 200 13.56 20.79 6.52
N ASP A 201 13.84 21.48 7.63
CA ASP A 201 13.51 22.89 7.80
C ASP A 201 14.34 23.80 6.87
N GLU A 202 15.61 23.49 6.66
CA GLU A 202 16.50 24.26 5.79
C GLU A 202 16.24 24.02 4.29
N LYS A 203 15.95 22.77 3.90
CA LYS A 203 15.91 22.37 2.49
C LYS A 203 14.50 22.10 1.98
N PHE A 204 13.69 21.32 2.69
CA PHE A 204 12.42 20.81 2.17
C PHE A 204 11.24 21.73 2.47
N ALA A 205 11.09 22.18 3.72
CA ALA A 205 9.99 23.02 4.15
C ALA A 205 9.81 24.28 3.28
N PRO A 206 10.87 25.01 2.86
CA PRO A 206 10.72 26.23 2.06
C PRO A 206 10.17 25.99 0.64
N ILE A 207 10.19 24.75 0.13
CA ILE A 207 9.63 24.41 -1.19
C ILE A 207 8.11 24.65 -1.19
N PHE A 208 7.43 24.32 -0.09
CA PHE A 208 5.98 24.45 0.03
C PHE A 208 5.50 25.90 0.08
N ASP A 209 6.41 26.85 0.33
CA ASP A 209 6.12 28.29 0.28
C ASP A 209 6.24 28.89 -1.13
N ARG A 210 6.76 28.14 -2.10
CA ARG A 210 6.91 28.62 -3.48
C ARG A 210 5.56 28.69 -4.18
N ARG A 211 5.28 29.83 -4.83
CA ARG A 211 4.02 30.07 -5.56
C ARG A 211 3.66 28.97 -6.56
N PHE A 212 4.65 28.46 -7.30
CA PHE A 212 4.45 27.38 -8.26
C PHE A 212 4.00 26.07 -7.58
N VAL A 213 4.63 25.71 -6.46
CA VAL A 213 4.30 24.50 -5.71
C VAL A 213 2.89 24.61 -5.13
N ARG A 214 2.56 25.74 -4.49
CA ARG A 214 1.21 26.00 -3.96
C ARG A 214 0.15 25.88 -5.06
N TRP A 215 0.36 26.53 -6.20
CA TRP A 215 -0.55 26.45 -7.34
C TRP A 215 -0.70 25.04 -7.90
N LEU A 216 0.38 24.26 -7.93
CA LEU A 216 0.36 22.88 -8.41
C LEU A 216 -0.46 21.98 -7.46
N THR A 217 -0.22 22.10 -6.16
CA THR A 217 -0.90 21.30 -5.13
C THR A 217 -2.37 21.69 -4.96
N ASP A 218 -2.74 22.94 -5.27
CA ASP A 218 -4.12 23.42 -5.22
C ASP A 218 -5.02 22.76 -6.30
N ARG A 219 -4.45 21.94 -7.19
CA ARG A 219 -5.19 21.22 -8.23
C ARG A 219 -5.47 19.77 -7.80
N PRO A 220 -6.75 19.32 -7.76
CA PRO A 220 -7.09 17.95 -7.38
C PRO A 220 -6.39 16.85 -8.17
N ALA A 221 -6.08 17.11 -9.44
CA ALA A 221 -5.39 16.16 -10.30
C ALA A 221 -3.91 15.95 -9.93
N SER A 222 -3.30 16.84 -9.15
CA SER A 222 -1.88 16.70 -8.77
C SER A 222 -1.60 15.47 -7.91
N LEU A 223 -2.59 15.03 -7.12
CA LEU A 223 -2.46 13.89 -6.21
C LEU A 223 -2.80 12.54 -6.85
N PHE A 224 -3.26 12.52 -8.11
CA PHE A 224 -3.48 11.26 -8.84
C PHE A 224 -2.25 10.36 -8.82
N GLY A 225 -1.06 10.96 -8.90
CA GLY A 225 0.21 10.24 -8.85
C GLY A 225 0.49 9.54 -7.51
N LEU A 226 -0.11 10.04 -6.42
CA LEU A 226 -0.07 9.37 -5.11
C LEU A 226 -1.05 8.19 -5.01
N GLY A 227 -1.84 7.96 -6.07
CA GLY A 227 -2.93 6.98 -6.08
C GLY A 227 -4.14 7.41 -5.23
N ILE A 228 -4.20 8.69 -4.85
CA ILE A 228 -5.30 9.34 -4.16
C ILE A 228 -6.31 9.83 -5.21
N PRO A 229 -7.57 9.35 -5.23
CA PRO A 229 -8.59 9.88 -6.12
C PRO A 229 -8.92 11.35 -5.80
N PRO A 230 -9.39 12.15 -6.77
CA PRO A 230 -9.82 13.53 -6.55
C PRO A 230 -10.95 13.66 -5.54
N ALA A 231 -11.75 12.59 -5.37
CA ALA A 231 -12.78 12.49 -4.35
C ALA A 231 -12.24 12.67 -2.92
N GLN A 232 -11.02 12.17 -2.67
CA GLN A 232 -10.35 12.31 -1.38
C GLN A 232 -9.71 13.69 -1.23
N TYR A 233 -9.51 14.47 -2.29
CA TYR A 233 -8.78 15.76 -2.21
C TYR A 233 -9.37 16.70 -1.16
N THR A 234 -10.69 16.91 -1.17
CA THR A 234 -11.36 17.79 -0.21
C THR A 234 -11.32 17.22 1.21
N ALA A 235 -11.55 15.92 1.36
CA ALA A 235 -11.46 15.24 2.65
C ALA A 235 -10.04 15.28 3.23
N LEU A 236 -9.04 15.25 2.36
CA LEU A 236 -7.62 15.32 2.69
C LEU A 236 -7.17 16.72 3.08
N ALA A 237 -7.65 17.72 2.34
CA ALA A 237 -7.37 19.13 2.62
C ALA A 237 -8.01 19.56 3.95
N GLY A 238 -9.24 19.11 4.21
CA GLY A 238 -10.06 19.66 5.29
C GLY A 238 -10.19 21.17 5.11
N ASP A 239 -9.88 21.91 6.19
CA ASP A 239 -9.85 23.37 6.19
C ASP A 239 -8.46 23.95 5.82
N ASP A 240 -7.45 23.11 5.70
CA ASP A 240 -6.07 23.51 5.37
C ASP A 240 -5.86 23.60 3.85
N ARG A 241 -4.82 24.33 3.43
CA ARG A 241 -4.34 24.26 2.04
C ARG A 241 -3.62 22.94 1.81
N MET A 242 -3.77 22.37 0.62
CA MET A 242 -3.13 21.10 0.28
C MET A 242 -1.60 21.14 0.41
N ALA A 243 -0.97 22.28 0.09
CA ALA A 243 0.48 22.45 0.30
C ALA A 243 0.89 22.23 1.76
N ASP A 244 0.08 22.72 2.71
CA ASP A 244 0.37 22.63 4.15
C ASP A 244 0.10 21.21 4.66
N VAL A 245 -0.94 20.53 4.15
CA VAL A 245 -1.19 19.11 4.42
C VAL A 245 -0.05 18.23 3.92
N LEU A 246 0.41 18.45 2.68
CA LEU A 246 1.54 17.71 2.11
C LEU A 246 2.85 18.00 2.85
N ARG A 247 3.06 19.25 3.30
CA ARG A 247 4.20 19.62 4.14
C ARG A 247 4.17 18.83 5.45
N LYS A 248 3.06 18.83 6.19
CA LYS A 248 2.89 18.09 7.46
C LYS A 248 3.14 16.58 7.28
N ARG A 249 2.68 16.01 6.17
CA ARG A 249 2.91 14.59 5.85
C ARG A 249 4.36 14.28 5.50
N LEU A 250 5.00 15.12 4.70
CA LEU A 250 6.42 14.96 4.40
C LEU A 250 7.26 15.14 5.66
N GLU A 251 6.89 16.10 6.53
CA GLU A 251 7.52 16.35 7.82
C GLU A 251 7.44 15.14 8.74
N LYS A 252 6.26 14.52 8.88
CA LYS A 252 6.13 13.28 9.67
C LYS A 252 7.00 12.16 9.10
N LEU A 253 6.98 11.95 7.79
CA LEU A 253 7.83 10.95 7.13
C LEU A 253 9.33 11.23 7.35
N ALA A 254 9.71 12.50 7.33
CA ALA A 254 11.08 12.97 7.41
C ALA A 254 11.64 13.02 8.84
N CYS A 255 10.82 13.35 9.84
CA CYS A 255 11.30 13.84 11.13
C CYS A 255 10.64 13.22 12.37
N HIS A 256 9.62 12.37 12.23
CA HIS A 256 8.98 11.75 13.41
C HIS A 256 9.57 10.38 13.77
N PHE A 257 10.29 9.78 12.82
CA PHE A 257 10.95 8.49 12.99
C PHE A 257 12.39 8.60 12.50
N PRO A 258 13.35 7.89 13.12
CA PRO A 258 14.68 7.76 12.55
C PRO A 258 14.58 7.19 11.13
N VAL A 259 15.19 7.85 10.14
CA VAL A 259 15.18 7.36 8.74
C VAL A 259 15.83 5.99 8.64
N ASN A 260 16.73 5.66 9.57
CA ASN A 260 17.46 4.42 9.73
C ASN A 260 16.54 3.24 10.10
N ASP A 261 15.32 3.52 10.60
CA ASP A 261 14.29 2.51 10.90
C ASP A 261 13.00 2.73 10.08
N ASN A 262 13.04 3.60 9.06
CA ASN A 262 11.87 3.93 8.25
C ASN A 262 12.10 3.66 6.76
N TYR A 263 11.84 2.42 6.31
CA TYR A 263 12.00 2.05 4.90
C TYR A 263 11.06 2.80 3.95
N PHE A 264 9.97 3.40 4.44
CA PHE A 264 9.12 4.28 3.63
C PHE A 264 9.83 5.60 3.30
N ALA A 265 10.60 6.15 4.24
CA ALA A 265 11.43 7.33 4.01
C ALA A 265 12.50 7.03 2.95
N TRP A 266 13.13 5.86 2.99
CA TRP A 266 14.08 5.42 1.97
C TRP A 266 13.45 5.36 0.57
N GLN A 267 12.22 4.85 0.44
CA GLN A 267 11.52 4.88 -0.84
C GLN A 267 11.19 6.30 -1.30
N ALA A 268 10.72 7.15 -0.40
CA ALA A 268 10.35 8.53 -0.74
C ALA A 268 11.56 9.37 -1.17
N PHE A 269 12.66 9.29 -0.42
CA PHE A 269 13.85 10.13 -0.60
C PHE A 269 14.95 9.48 -1.43
N GLY A 270 15.01 8.16 -1.50
CA GLY A 270 16.02 7.37 -2.21
C GLY A 270 15.52 6.67 -3.50
N ARG A 271 14.20 6.48 -3.63
CA ARG A 271 13.54 5.73 -4.72
C ARG A 271 13.95 4.25 -4.77
N GLY A 272 14.15 3.67 -3.60
CA GLY A 272 14.49 2.27 -3.38
C GLY A 272 14.68 2.02 -1.88
N TYR A 273 14.91 0.77 -1.50
CA TYR A 273 15.35 0.46 -0.14
C TYR A 273 16.84 0.71 0.04
N GLY A 274 17.29 0.72 1.29
CA GLY A 274 18.70 0.76 1.59
C GLY A 274 19.46 -0.51 1.19
N ARG A 275 20.77 -0.37 1.03
CA ARG A 275 21.69 -1.40 0.53
C ARG A 275 22.60 -1.97 1.62
N GLY A 276 22.73 -1.28 2.75
CA GLY A 276 23.49 -1.72 3.90
C GLY A 276 22.83 -2.93 4.60
N PRO A 277 23.62 -3.74 5.32
CA PRO A 277 23.11 -4.86 6.12
C PRO A 277 22.11 -4.45 7.22
N GLY A 278 22.22 -3.23 7.74
CA GLY A 278 21.35 -2.68 8.77
C GLY A 278 20.28 -1.71 8.26
N ASP A 279 20.18 -1.51 6.94
CA ASP A 279 19.22 -0.58 6.39
C ASP A 279 17.78 -1.10 6.55
N PRO A 280 16.80 -0.21 6.75
CA PRO A 280 15.46 -0.64 7.07
C PRO A 280 14.81 -1.33 5.86
N LEU A 281 14.20 -2.48 6.14
CA LEU A 281 13.46 -3.29 5.18
C LEU A 281 12.09 -3.65 5.76
N PRO A 282 11.07 -3.88 4.92
CA PRO A 282 9.80 -4.44 5.38
C PRO A 282 10.04 -5.82 6.03
N PRO A 283 9.25 -6.23 7.04
CA PRO A 283 9.51 -7.44 7.82
C PRO A 283 9.81 -8.69 6.99
N TYR A 284 9.09 -8.91 5.88
CA TYR A 284 9.28 -10.08 5.02
C TYR A 284 10.62 -10.13 4.25
N LEU A 285 11.37 -9.03 4.19
CA LEU A 285 12.69 -8.94 3.55
C LEU A 285 13.84 -8.85 4.55
N LYS A 286 13.55 -8.82 5.85
CA LYS A 286 14.60 -8.79 6.87
C LYS A 286 15.31 -10.15 6.96
N PRO A 287 16.65 -10.18 7.11
CA PRO A 287 17.42 -11.41 7.11
C PRO A 287 16.98 -12.39 8.21
N GLU A 288 16.65 -11.89 9.39
CA GLU A 288 16.18 -12.69 10.53
C GLU A 288 14.84 -13.39 10.28
N ASN A 289 14.07 -12.96 9.28
CA ASN A 289 12.80 -13.57 8.92
C ASN A 289 12.90 -14.52 7.73
N TYR A 290 14.07 -14.68 7.09
CA TYR A 290 14.21 -15.43 5.84
C TYR A 290 13.68 -16.88 5.96
N ASP A 291 14.13 -17.63 6.98
CA ASP A 291 13.71 -19.01 7.18
C ASP A 291 12.22 -19.12 7.52
N LEU A 292 11.72 -18.24 8.39
CA LEU A 292 10.30 -18.14 8.72
C LEU A 292 9.44 -17.89 7.48
N MET A 293 9.90 -17.02 6.58
CA MET A 293 9.21 -16.73 5.34
C MET A 293 9.16 -17.96 4.43
N ARG A 294 10.24 -18.74 4.33
CA ARG A 294 10.25 -19.98 3.54
C ARG A 294 9.29 -21.03 4.10
N ASP A 295 9.25 -21.19 5.42
CA ASP A 295 8.40 -22.19 6.09
C ASP A 295 6.91 -21.84 6.01
N ARG A 296 6.59 -20.55 5.98
CA ARG A 296 5.21 -20.05 6.09
C ARG A 296 4.62 -19.56 4.77
N ILE A 297 5.40 -19.51 3.67
CA ILE A 297 4.93 -18.91 2.41
C ILE A 297 3.68 -19.61 1.85
N ASP A 298 3.49 -20.90 2.14
CA ASP A 298 2.31 -21.68 1.72
C ASP A 298 1.01 -21.27 2.43
N ARG A 299 1.09 -20.48 3.51
CA ARG A 299 -0.09 -19.97 4.23
C ARG A 299 -0.69 -18.72 3.59
N LEU A 300 -0.02 -18.13 2.60
CA LEU A 300 -0.49 -16.96 1.85
C LEU A 300 -1.08 -17.37 0.49
N ASP A 301 -2.38 -17.13 0.34
CA ASP A 301 -3.08 -17.27 -0.95
C ASP A 301 -3.41 -15.90 -1.53
N VAL A 302 -3.26 -15.76 -2.85
CA VAL A 302 -3.46 -14.50 -3.59
C VAL A 302 -4.52 -14.70 -4.65
N ARG A 303 -5.65 -13.98 -4.53
CA ARG A 303 -6.84 -14.15 -5.38
C ARG A 303 -7.23 -12.87 -6.10
N GLN A 304 -7.65 -13.02 -7.36
CA GLN A 304 -8.31 -11.92 -8.05
C GLN A 304 -9.80 -11.91 -7.69
N ALA A 305 -10.19 -11.07 -6.74
CA ALA A 305 -11.55 -11.02 -6.24
C ALA A 305 -11.86 -9.63 -5.66
N ASN A 306 -13.13 -9.26 -5.69
CA ASN A 306 -13.63 -8.17 -4.86
C ASN A 306 -13.70 -8.63 -3.40
N PHE A 307 -13.35 -7.76 -2.46
CA PHE A 307 -13.31 -8.10 -1.04
C PHE A 307 -14.66 -8.58 -0.50
N ALA A 308 -15.74 -7.85 -0.76
CA ALA A 308 -17.08 -8.23 -0.31
C ALA A 308 -17.57 -9.52 -1.00
N GLU A 309 -17.32 -9.67 -2.31
CA GLU A 309 -17.68 -10.92 -3.03
C GLU A 309 -16.91 -12.14 -2.50
N HIS A 310 -15.65 -11.96 -2.09
CA HIS A 310 -14.87 -13.04 -1.47
C HIS A 310 -15.44 -13.42 -0.10
N LEU A 311 -15.77 -12.44 0.75
CA LEU A 311 -16.39 -12.69 2.05
C LEU A 311 -17.75 -13.38 1.93
N ALA A 312 -18.57 -12.99 0.94
CA ALA A 312 -19.86 -13.63 0.67
C ALA A 312 -19.75 -15.14 0.38
N ALA A 313 -18.60 -15.59 -0.14
CA ALA A 313 -18.32 -17.01 -0.38
C ALA A 313 -17.69 -17.74 0.83
N GLN A 314 -17.42 -17.04 1.94
CA GLN A 314 -16.89 -17.65 3.16
C GLN A 314 -18.02 -18.09 4.11
N PRO A 315 -17.82 -19.17 4.87
CA PRO A 315 -18.74 -19.58 5.92
C PRO A 315 -18.93 -18.48 6.98
N GLU A 316 -20.04 -18.54 7.71
CA GLU A 316 -20.24 -17.70 8.89
C GLU A 316 -19.18 -17.98 9.95
N ALA A 317 -18.78 -16.95 10.71
CA ALA A 317 -17.78 -17.05 11.78
C ALA A 317 -16.52 -17.86 11.41
N SER A 318 -15.92 -17.59 10.24
CA SER A 318 -14.77 -18.33 9.69
C SER A 318 -13.47 -17.52 9.64
N LEU A 319 -13.53 -16.21 9.85
CA LEU A 319 -12.41 -15.27 9.72
C LEU A 319 -12.31 -14.36 10.95
N ASP A 320 -11.14 -13.77 11.20
CA ASP A 320 -10.94 -12.98 12.42
C ASP A 320 -10.06 -11.74 12.28
N ARG A 321 -9.33 -11.55 11.18
CA ARG A 321 -8.59 -10.32 10.88
C ARG A 321 -8.94 -9.80 9.49
N TYR A 322 -9.42 -8.58 9.41
CA TYR A 322 -9.80 -7.93 8.15
C TYR A 322 -8.98 -6.67 7.95
N ILE A 323 -8.26 -6.56 6.83
CA ILE A 323 -7.46 -5.39 6.50
C ILE A 323 -7.90 -4.82 5.15
N LEU A 324 -8.46 -3.62 5.17
CA LEU A 324 -9.10 -3.01 3.98
C LEU A 324 -8.29 -1.88 3.35
N LEU A 325 -7.12 -1.55 3.90
CA LEU A 325 -6.34 -0.38 3.48
C LEU A 325 -7.25 0.86 3.47
N ASP A 326 -7.14 1.75 2.49
CA ASP A 326 -8.03 2.91 2.30
C ASP A 326 -9.22 2.67 1.36
N ALA A 327 -9.48 1.40 0.97
CA ALA A 327 -10.46 1.10 -0.06
C ALA A 327 -11.88 1.59 0.25
N GLN A 328 -12.20 1.76 1.53
CA GLN A 328 -13.52 2.20 1.99
C GLN A 328 -13.83 3.67 1.67
N ASP A 329 -12.82 4.52 1.51
CA ASP A 329 -13.01 5.91 1.11
C ASP A 329 -13.65 6.05 -0.28
N TRP A 330 -13.60 4.99 -1.10
CA TRP A 330 -14.05 5.02 -2.49
C TRP A 330 -15.45 4.42 -2.65
N MET A 331 -15.97 3.83 -1.58
CA MET A 331 -17.24 3.13 -1.59
C MET A 331 -18.40 4.09 -1.34
N ASP A 332 -19.50 3.90 -2.06
CA ASP A 332 -20.79 4.48 -1.68
C ASP A 332 -21.39 3.74 -0.46
N ASP A 333 -22.46 4.31 0.12
CA ASP A 333 -23.04 3.80 1.37
C ASP A 333 -23.64 2.40 1.19
N ALA A 334 -24.11 2.06 -0.02
CA ALA A 334 -24.62 0.73 -0.32
C ALA A 334 -23.49 -0.30 -0.37
N GLN A 335 -22.35 0.04 -0.97
CA GLN A 335 -21.14 -0.77 -0.99
C GLN A 335 -20.57 -0.97 0.43
N LEU A 336 -20.48 0.10 1.23
CA LEU A 336 -20.03 0.02 2.63
C LEU A 336 -20.96 -0.87 3.46
N THR A 337 -22.27 -0.68 3.34
CA THR A 337 -23.27 -1.51 4.05
C THR A 337 -23.15 -2.98 3.67
N GLY A 338 -23.02 -3.28 2.38
CA GLY A 338 -22.85 -4.66 1.91
C GLY A 338 -21.58 -5.30 2.42
N LEU A 339 -20.46 -4.56 2.39
CA LEU A 339 -19.17 -5.02 2.90
C LEU A 339 -19.22 -5.31 4.40
N TRP A 340 -19.72 -4.36 5.21
CA TRP A 340 -19.76 -4.51 6.67
C TRP A 340 -20.73 -5.60 7.13
N ARG A 341 -21.81 -5.88 6.38
CA ARG A 341 -22.66 -7.05 6.62
C ARG A 341 -21.88 -8.35 6.44
N GLU A 342 -21.10 -8.47 5.37
CA GLU A 342 -20.31 -9.68 5.13
C GLU A 342 -19.14 -9.83 6.10
N ILE A 343 -18.49 -8.72 6.49
CA ILE A 343 -17.49 -8.72 7.56
C ILE A 343 -18.13 -9.25 8.86
N THR A 344 -19.27 -8.68 9.26
CA THR A 344 -19.98 -9.10 10.48
C THR A 344 -20.40 -10.56 10.43
N ARG A 345 -20.97 -11.04 9.32
CA ARG A 345 -21.40 -12.44 9.17
C ARG A 345 -20.24 -13.43 9.25
N THR A 346 -19.09 -13.09 8.65
CA THR A 346 -17.93 -13.99 8.59
C THR A 346 -17.03 -13.90 9.82
N ALA A 347 -17.25 -12.92 10.70
CA ALA A 347 -16.39 -12.64 11.84
C ALA A 347 -16.58 -13.65 12.98
N ARG A 348 -15.46 -14.20 13.46
CA ARG A 348 -15.39 -14.97 14.70
C ARG A 348 -15.45 -14.03 15.92
N PRO A 349 -15.81 -14.53 17.12
CA PRO A 349 -15.65 -13.76 18.36
C PRO A 349 -14.22 -13.21 18.50
N GLY A 350 -14.10 -11.93 18.86
CA GLY A 350 -12.81 -11.24 18.95
C GLY A 350 -12.20 -10.85 17.59
N ALA A 351 -12.98 -10.89 16.51
CA ALA A 351 -12.53 -10.42 15.21
C ALA A 351 -12.18 -8.93 15.24
N ARG A 352 -11.21 -8.54 14.40
CA ARG A 352 -10.68 -7.18 14.32
C ARG A 352 -10.65 -6.71 12.88
N VAL A 353 -11.11 -5.49 12.65
CA VAL A 353 -11.15 -4.82 11.35
C VAL A 353 -10.24 -3.60 11.41
N LEU A 354 -9.23 -3.57 10.56
CA LEU A 354 -8.28 -2.47 10.45
C LEU A 354 -8.36 -1.84 9.06
N PHE A 355 -8.45 -0.53 9.00
CA PHE A 355 -8.43 0.22 7.76
C PHE A 355 -7.86 1.61 7.97
N ARG A 356 -7.59 2.30 6.87
CA ARG A 356 -7.06 3.67 6.85
C ARG A 356 -8.00 4.58 6.08
N THR A 357 -7.85 5.88 6.28
CA THR A 357 -8.64 6.90 5.60
C THR A 357 -7.77 8.09 5.22
N ALA A 358 -8.19 8.80 4.18
CA ALA A 358 -7.61 10.08 3.79
C ALA A 358 -7.75 11.13 4.91
N ALA A 359 -8.95 11.21 5.52
CA ALA A 359 -9.26 12.09 6.64
C ALA A 359 -8.93 11.45 7.99
N GLU A 360 -8.81 12.25 9.05
CA GLU A 360 -8.58 11.75 10.42
C GLU A 360 -9.77 10.97 11.02
N PRO A 361 -11.04 11.42 10.93
CA PRO A 361 -12.16 10.68 11.51
C PRO A 361 -12.53 9.45 10.68
N SER A 362 -13.09 8.44 11.36
CA SER A 362 -13.62 7.25 10.70
C SER A 362 -14.80 7.63 9.78
N LEU A 363 -14.80 7.10 8.56
CA LEU A 363 -15.87 7.35 7.59
C LEU A 363 -17.19 6.59 7.89
N LEU A 364 -17.22 5.68 8.86
CA LEU A 364 -18.33 4.73 9.02
C LEU A 364 -19.58 5.30 9.72
N PRO A 365 -19.46 6.08 10.82
CA PRO A 365 -20.63 6.65 11.49
C PRO A 365 -21.47 7.49 10.52
N GLY A 366 -22.78 7.23 10.48
CA GLY A 366 -23.72 7.88 9.56
C GLY A 366 -23.74 7.33 8.13
N ARG A 367 -22.76 6.49 7.73
CA ARG A 367 -22.69 5.86 6.40
C ARG A 367 -22.99 4.36 6.43
N VAL A 368 -22.68 3.69 7.54
CA VAL A 368 -23.04 2.29 7.80
C VAL A 368 -24.21 2.24 8.79
N PRO A 369 -25.28 1.46 8.54
CA PRO A 369 -26.42 1.38 9.44
C PRO A 369 -26.03 0.95 10.87
N ASP A 370 -26.64 1.60 11.87
CA ASP A 370 -26.38 1.32 13.30
C ASP A 370 -26.62 -0.15 13.67
N ALA A 371 -27.58 -0.82 13.02
CA ALA A 371 -27.85 -2.25 13.23
C ALA A 371 -26.65 -3.16 12.88
N VAL A 372 -25.70 -2.68 12.07
CA VAL A 372 -24.45 -3.38 11.76
C VAL A 372 -23.33 -2.82 12.61
N LEU A 373 -23.17 -1.50 12.65
CA LEU A 373 -22.01 -0.85 13.30
C LEU A 373 -22.02 -1.01 14.82
N SER A 374 -23.20 -1.08 15.46
CA SER A 374 -23.33 -1.27 16.92
C SER A 374 -22.82 -2.62 17.42
N LEU A 375 -22.68 -3.62 16.55
CA LEU A 375 -22.06 -4.92 16.86
C LEU A 375 -20.54 -4.81 17.02
N TRP A 376 -19.95 -3.67 16.63
CA TRP A 376 -18.53 -3.41 16.72
C TRP A 376 -18.26 -2.33 17.78
N HIS A 377 -17.12 -2.46 18.44
CA HIS A 377 -16.55 -1.44 19.29
C HIS A 377 -15.44 -0.72 18.52
N TYR A 378 -15.57 0.61 18.35
CA TYR A 378 -14.50 1.43 17.81
C TYR A 378 -13.42 1.64 18.88
N ALA A 379 -12.27 1.02 18.69
CA ALA A 379 -11.13 1.09 19.60
C ALA A 379 -10.38 2.41 19.36
N GLU A 380 -10.94 3.51 19.84
CA GLU A 380 -10.48 4.87 19.53
C GLU A 380 -9.04 5.13 20.02
N ALA A 381 -8.69 4.69 21.23
CA ALA A 381 -7.35 4.89 21.77
C ALA A 381 -6.30 4.14 20.93
N GLU A 382 -6.54 2.86 20.64
CA GLU A 382 -5.66 2.05 19.79
C GLU A 382 -5.58 2.57 18.36
N SER A 383 -6.68 3.12 17.82
CA SER A 383 -6.70 3.77 16.51
C SER A 383 -5.79 5.00 16.46
N ARG A 384 -5.85 5.85 17.49
CA ARG A 384 -4.99 7.05 17.60
C ARG A 384 -3.52 6.66 17.76
N GLU A 385 -3.21 5.67 18.59
CA GLU A 385 -1.84 5.19 18.76
C GLU A 385 -1.30 4.53 17.49
N ALA A 386 -2.10 3.72 16.80
CA ALA A 386 -1.74 3.16 15.49
C ALA A 386 -1.48 4.26 14.45
N THR A 387 -2.31 5.30 14.43
CA THR A 387 -2.12 6.46 13.53
C THR A 387 -0.80 7.18 13.80
N LYS A 388 -0.46 7.39 15.08
CA LYS A 388 0.82 8.01 15.47
C LYS A 388 2.01 7.15 15.08
N ALA A 389 1.91 5.83 15.28
CA ALA A 389 2.98 4.87 15.03
C ALA A 389 3.20 4.56 13.54
N ASP A 390 2.23 4.83 12.66
CA ASP A 390 2.36 4.55 11.22
C ASP A 390 3.45 5.42 10.57
N ARG A 391 4.54 4.76 10.17
CA ARG A 391 5.74 5.35 9.58
C ARG A 391 5.57 5.82 8.13
N SER A 392 4.54 5.38 7.41
CA SER A 392 4.35 5.72 6.00
C SER A 392 3.90 7.17 5.79
N SER A 393 3.19 7.71 6.79
CA SER A 393 2.68 9.08 6.81
C SER A 393 1.77 9.47 5.63
N ILE A 394 1.10 8.50 5.00
CA ILE A 394 0.20 8.73 3.86
C ILE A 394 -1.26 8.97 4.26
N TYR A 395 -1.70 8.49 5.42
CA TYR A 395 -3.13 8.48 5.79
C TYR A 395 -3.42 9.47 6.91
N GLY A 396 -4.66 9.99 6.92
CA GLY A 396 -5.15 10.86 7.99
C GLY A 396 -5.47 10.09 9.26
N GLY A 397 -5.97 8.85 9.13
CA GLY A 397 -6.32 7.99 10.26
C GLY A 397 -6.07 6.51 9.98
N VAL A 398 -5.75 5.77 11.04
CA VAL A 398 -5.82 4.31 11.16
C VAL A 398 -6.98 4.00 12.09
N HIS A 399 -7.89 3.13 11.67
CA HIS A 399 -9.11 2.81 12.41
C HIS A 399 -9.19 1.33 12.73
N LEU A 400 -9.43 1.03 14.00
CA LEU A 400 -9.60 -0.31 14.51
C LEU A 400 -11.02 -0.49 15.07
N TYR A 401 -11.72 -1.49 14.57
CA TYR A 401 -12.99 -1.96 15.11
C TYR A 401 -12.85 -3.40 15.60
N VAL A 402 -13.37 -3.68 16.79
CA VAL A 402 -13.33 -5.01 17.42
C VAL A 402 -14.76 -5.51 17.57
N LEU A 403 -15.03 -6.75 17.17
CA LEU A 403 -16.36 -7.34 17.34
C LEU A 403 -16.68 -7.45 18.83
N ARG A 404 -17.89 -7.02 19.23
CA ARG A 404 -18.35 -7.05 20.62
C ARG A 404 -18.61 -8.44 21.16
#